data_AF-A0A356TAH2-F1
#
_entry.id   AF-A0A356TAH2-F1
#
_cell.length_a   1.000
_cell.length_b   1.000
_cell.length_c   1.000
_cell.angle_alpha   90.00
_cell.angle_beta   90.00
_cell.angle_gamma   90.00
#
_symmetry.space_group_name_H-M   'P 1'
#
loop_
_entity.id
_entity.type
_entity.pdbx_description
1 polymer ?
#
loop_
_entity_poly.entity_id
_entity_poly.type
_entity_poly.pdbx_seq_one_letter_code
_entity_poly.pdbx_strand_id
1 'polypeptide(L)'
;MGWNHDTPSYPILTIEGTNEEAIRQGLAEWWAEIARRAAETEGEWDAMVGDAWVDSGRIIGHVQRRDQAVGFDTGFRVCANLPTVDAEIARAGTLEDIDEAAEVHDSLGARIFAWATEARALEPAASALRALNAAHPFSLHLTAHGKGPLESSLRLSLPSE
;
A
#
# COMPACT_ATOMS: atom_id res chain seq x y z
N MET A 1 -11.37 -1.70 19.16
CA MET A 1 -11.85 -3.01 18.71
C MET A 1 -10.68 -3.70 18.04
N GLY A 2 -10.36 -4.95 18.42
CA GLY A 2 -9.31 -5.71 17.76
C GLY A 2 -9.84 -6.22 16.42
N TRP A 3 -9.16 -5.87 15.33
CA TRP A 3 -9.52 -6.32 13.99
C TRP A 3 -9.24 -7.82 13.88
N ASN A 4 -10.23 -8.59 13.42
CA ASN A 4 -10.06 -10.00 13.13
C ASN A 4 -9.40 -10.15 11.75
N HIS A 5 -8.17 -10.67 11.70
CA HIS A 5 -7.41 -10.85 10.47
C HIS A 5 -7.87 -12.08 9.65
N ASP A 6 -8.68 -12.97 10.23
CA ASP A 6 -9.06 -14.25 9.61
C ASP A 6 -10.26 -14.14 8.65
N THR A 7 -11.00 -13.03 8.70
CA THR A 7 -12.11 -12.74 7.76
C THR A 7 -12.09 -11.25 7.44
N PRO A 8 -11.25 -10.83 6.47
CA PRO A 8 -11.16 -9.44 6.08
C PRO A 8 -12.52 -8.91 5.62
N SER A 9 -13.09 -7.95 6.34
CA SER A 9 -14.33 -7.27 5.94
C SER A 9 -14.08 -6.14 4.94
N TYR A 10 -12.90 -6.11 4.33
CA TYR A 10 -12.42 -5.06 3.46
C TYR A 10 -12.01 -5.63 2.09
N PRO A 11 -12.08 -4.83 1.00
CA PRO A 11 -11.69 -5.27 -0.33
C PRO A 11 -10.27 -5.83 -0.37
N ILE A 12 -10.11 -6.98 -1.01
CA ILE A 12 -8.82 -7.60 -1.31
C ILE A 12 -8.68 -7.75 -2.82
N LEU A 13 -7.64 -7.13 -3.38
CA LEU A 13 -7.24 -7.30 -4.76
C LEU A 13 -6.08 -8.29 -4.81
N THR A 14 -6.22 -9.37 -5.58
CA THR A 14 -5.09 -10.26 -5.85
C THR A 14 -4.44 -9.83 -7.15
N ILE A 15 -3.16 -9.43 -7.08
CA ILE A 15 -2.40 -8.99 -8.26
C ILE A 15 -1.62 -10.18 -8.80
N GLU A 16 -2.24 -10.96 -9.69
CA GLU A 16 -1.69 -12.24 -10.20
C GLU A 16 -0.54 -12.09 -11.23
N GLY A 17 -0.14 -10.85 -11.54
CA GLY A 17 0.91 -10.57 -12.52
C GLY A 17 2.28 -11.12 -12.11
N THR A 18 2.92 -11.89 -12.99
CA THR A 18 4.25 -12.48 -12.74
C THR A 18 5.41 -11.60 -13.20
N ASN A 19 5.12 -10.47 -13.85
CA ASN A 19 6.11 -9.48 -14.27
C ASN A 19 5.82 -8.12 -13.61
N GLU A 20 6.84 -7.26 -13.56
CA GLU A 20 6.75 -5.97 -12.87
C GLU A 20 5.71 -5.03 -13.46
N GLU A 21 5.47 -5.08 -14.78
CA GLU A 21 4.47 -4.23 -15.43
C GLU A 21 3.05 -4.59 -14.98
N ALA A 22 2.72 -5.87 -14.94
CA ALA A 22 1.44 -6.36 -14.44
C ALA A 22 1.26 -6.06 -12.95
N ILE A 23 2.33 -6.16 -12.15
CA ILE A 23 2.32 -5.78 -10.74
C ILE A 23 2.00 -4.28 -10.59
N ARG A 24 2.67 -3.41 -11.36
CA ARG A 24 2.41 -1.96 -11.34
C ARG A 24 1.00 -1.62 -11.79
N GLN A 25 0.48 -2.29 -12.81
CA GLN A 25 -0.90 -2.06 -13.26
C GLN A 25 -1.92 -2.49 -12.20
N GLY A 26 -1.71 -3.63 -11.53
CA GLY A 26 -2.54 -4.05 -10.41
C GLY A 26 -2.46 -3.09 -9.22
N LEU A 27 -1.28 -2.54 -8.94
CA LEU A 27 -1.11 -1.53 -7.90
C LEU A 27 -1.74 -0.18 -8.30
N ALA A 28 -1.87 0.12 -9.59
CA ALA A 28 -2.58 1.30 -10.06
C ALA A 28 -4.09 1.17 -9.82
N GLU A 29 -4.66 -0.01 -10.09
CA GLU A 29 -6.05 -0.33 -9.71
C GLU A 29 -6.27 -0.23 -8.20
N TRP A 30 -5.31 -0.74 -7.42
CA TRP A 30 -5.33 -0.65 -5.96
C TRP A 30 -5.32 0.80 -5.46
N TRP A 31 -4.44 1.66 -5.97
CA TRP A 31 -4.45 3.10 -5.65
C TRP A 31 -5.78 3.76 -6.01
N ALA A 32 -6.34 3.44 -7.17
CA ALA A 32 -7.63 3.98 -7.60
C ALA A 32 -8.78 3.52 -6.70
N GLU A 33 -8.78 2.26 -6.24
CA GLU A 33 -9.77 1.76 -5.27
C GLU A 33 -9.67 2.51 -3.93
N ILE A 34 -8.45 2.73 -3.40
CA ILE A 34 -8.27 3.51 -2.16
C ILE A 34 -8.84 4.92 -2.34
N ALA A 35 -8.53 5.57 -3.46
CA ALA A 35 -9.02 6.92 -3.73
C ALA A 35 -10.56 6.97 -3.84
N ARG A 36 -11.19 5.98 -4.48
CA ARG A 36 -12.65 5.87 -4.56
C ARG A 36 -13.28 5.70 -3.18
N ARG A 37 -12.73 4.83 -2.34
CA ARG A 37 -13.20 4.64 -0.95
C ARG A 37 -12.98 5.87 -0.09
N ALA A 38 -11.87 6.58 -0.27
CA ALA A 38 -11.60 7.83 0.44
C ALA A 38 -12.64 8.91 0.11
N ALA A 39 -13.07 9.02 -1.15
CA ALA A 39 -14.13 9.94 -1.56
C ALA A 39 -15.50 9.64 -0.92
N GLU A 40 -15.73 8.38 -0.52
CA GLU A 40 -16.96 7.92 0.14
C GLU A 40 -16.85 7.96 1.68
N THR A 41 -15.66 8.21 2.23
CA THR A 41 -15.42 8.13 3.68
C THR A 41 -15.85 9.42 4.37
N GLU A 42 -16.85 9.31 5.25
CA GLU A 42 -17.24 10.40 6.14
C GLU A 42 -16.20 10.60 7.25
N GLY A 43 -15.82 11.85 7.53
CA GLY A 43 -14.89 12.22 8.61
C GLY A 43 -13.66 12.99 8.13
N GLU A 44 -12.89 13.52 9.09
CA GLU A 44 -11.68 14.27 8.79
C GLU A 44 -10.47 13.34 8.71
N TRP A 45 -9.81 13.34 7.55
CA TRP A 45 -8.54 12.69 7.28
C TRP A 45 -7.68 13.63 6.43
N ASP A 46 -6.35 13.51 6.49
CA ASP A 46 -5.41 14.41 5.78
C ASP A 46 -4.36 13.67 4.97
N ALA A 47 -4.31 12.35 5.13
CA ALA A 47 -3.30 11.50 4.55
C ALA A 47 -3.91 10.21 4.01
N MET A 48 -3.38 9.79 2.86
CA MET A 48 -3.58 8.47 2.29
C MET A 48 -2.27 7.69 2.39
N VAL A 49 -2.34 6.46 2.88
CA VAL A 49 -1.17 5.65 3.21
C VAL A 49 -1.28 4.30 2.50
N GLY A 50 -0.17 3.89 1.87
CA GLY A 50 0.07 2.51 1.47
C GLY A 50 1.09 1.86 2.40
N ASP A 51 0.65 0.93 3.23
CA ASP A 51 1.47 0.26 4.22
C ASP A 51 1.88 -1.13 3.75
N ALA A 52 3.16 -1.33 3.48
CA ALA A 52 3.71 -2.59 3.00
C ALA A 52 3.94 -3.56 4.17
N TRP A 53 3.42 -4.77 4.02
CA TRP A 53 3.55 -5.90 4.94
C TRP A 53 4.31 -7.00 4.20
N VAL A 54 5.63 -6.83 4.16
CA VAL A 54 6.54 -7.64 3.32
C VAL A 54 6.62 -9.07 3.82
N ASP A 55 6.37 -9.31 5.11
CA ASP A 55 6.30 -10.65 5.71
C ASP A 55 5.12 -11.50 5.20
N SER A 56 4.13 -10.86 4.58
CA SER A 56 2.87 -11.50 4.18
C SER A 56 2.47 -11.17 2.74
N GLY A 57 3.42 -10.64 1.95
CA GLY A 57 3.23 -10.33 0.53
C GLY A 57 2.08 -9.36 0.27
N ARG A 58 1.89 -8.39 1.16
CA ARG A 58 0.72 -7.50 1.14
C ARG A 58 1.12 -6.04 1.14
N ILE A 59 0.22 -5.22 0.58
CA ILE A 59 0.20 -3.78 0.83
C ILE A 59 -1.23 -3.35 1.16
N ILE A 60 -1.38 -2.57 2.23
CA ILE A 60 -2.67 -2.16 2.80
C ILE A 60 -2.83 -0.67 2.65
N GLY A 61 -3.89 -0.25 1.98
CA GLY A 61 -4.20 1.13 1.69
C GLY A 61 -5.28 1.67 2.60
N HIS A 62 -5.11 2.85 3.17
CA HIS A 62 -6.09 3.48 4.05
C HIS A 62 -5.92 4.99 4.11
N VAL A 63 -6.85 5.67 4.77
CA VAL A 63 -6.76 7.09 5.11
C VAL A 63 -6.67 7.31 6.61
N GLN A 64 -6.00 8.38 7.02
CA GLN A 64 -5.83 8.75 8.41
C GLN A 64 -5.60 10.27 8.58
N ARG A 65 -5.71 10.75 9.83
CA ARG A 65 -5.32 12.11 10.21
C ARG A 65 -3.80 12.23 10.31
N ARG A 66 -3.27 13.42 10.01
CA ARG A 66 -1.81 13.66 10.01
C ARG A 66 -1.15 13.50 11.38
N ASP A 67 -1.89 13.78 12.46
CA ASP A 67 -1.42 13.72 13.84
C ASP A 67 -1.51 12.32 14.47
N GLN A 68 -2.03 11.34 13.73
CA GLN A 68 -2.15 9.95 14.18
C GLN A 68 -0.96 9.11 13.71
N ALA A 69 -0.61 8.09 14.50
CA ALA A 69 0.35 7.08 14.10
C ALA A 69 -0.17 6.28 12.88
N VAL A 70 0.76 5.74 12.10
CA VAL A 70 0.41 4.86 10.97
C VAL A 70 -0.37 3.65 11.50
N GLY A 71 -1.42 3.25 10.77
CA GLY A 71 -2.28 2.12 11.12
C GLY A 71 -3.50 2.50 11.97
N PHE A 72 -3.62 3.77 12.38
CA PHE A 72 -4.86 4.33 12.91
C PHE A 72 -5.72 4.88 11.76
N ASP A 73 -6.29 3.97 10.97
CA ASP A 73 -7.19 4.34 9.88
C ASP A 73 -8.54 4.87 10.38
N THR A 74 -9.16 5.75 9.60
CA THR A 74 -10.41 6.43 9.99
C THR A 74 -11.67 5.84 9.36
N GLY A 75 -11.60 4.72 8.65
CA GLY A 75 -12.82 4.13 8.10
C GLY A 75 -12.68 2.85 7.28
N PHE A 76 -11.67 2.76 6.42
CA PHE A 76 -11.54 1.62 5.50
C PHE A 76 -10.09 1.21 5.28
N ARG A 77 -9.96 0.00 4.75
CA ARG A 77 -8.72 -0.56 4.23
C ARG A 77 -8.95 -1.15 2.84
N VAL A 78 -7.93 -1.16 2.00
CA VAL A 78 -7.90 -1.88 0.72
C VAL A 78 -6.62 -2.68 0.70
N CYS A 79 -6.71 -4.00 0.68
CA CYS A 79 -5.52 -4.85 0.67
C CYS A 79 -5.22 -5.28 -0.77
N ALA A 80 -3.96 -5.24 -1.16
CA ALA A 80 -3.46 -5.94 -2.32
C ALA A 80 -2.58 -7.11 -1.86
N ASN A 81 -2.94 -8.32 -2.28
CA ASN A 81 -2.08 -9.48 -2.18
C ASN A 81 -1.16 -9.53 -3.41
N LEU A 82 0.12 -9.84 -3.18
CA LEU A 82 1.16 -9.93 -4.19
C LEU A 82 1.71 -11.38 -4.19
N PRO A 83 1.04 -12.34 -4.86
CA PRO A 83 1.47 -13.74 -4.88
C PRO A 83 2.92 -13.96 -5.33
N THR A 84 3.45 -13.09 -6.20
CA THR A 84 4.86 -13.11 -6.59
C THR A 84 5.79 -12.85 -5.41
N VAL A 85 5.44 -11.90 -4.55
CA VAL A 85 6.19 -11.62 -3.31
C VAL A 85 6.04 -12.78 -2.34
N ASP A 86 4.82 -13.33 -2.17
CA ASP A 86 4.59 -14.51 -1.31
C ASP A 86 5.48 -15.71 -1.71
N ALA A 87 5.63 -15.95 -3.02
CA ALA A 87 6.51 -17.01 -3.52
C ALA A 87 7.99 -16.73 -3.21
N GLU A 88 8.43 -15.46 -3.27
CA GLU A 88 9.80 -15.07 -2.93
C GLU A 88 10.07 -15.17 -1.42
N ILE A 89 9.09 -14.80 -0.57
CA ILE A 89 9.14 -15.02 0.89
C ILE A 89 9.26 -16.51 1.20
N ALA A 90 8.41 -17.34 0.58
CA ALA A 90 8.42 -18.78 0.79
C ALA A 90 9.78 -19.39 0.40
N ARG A 91 10.40 -18.90 -0.69
CA ARG A 91 11.74 -19.29 -1.10
C ARG A 91 12.78 -18.86 -0.06
N ALA A 92 12.74 -17.63 0.43
CA ALA A 92 13.65 -17.14 1.46
C ALA A 92 13.59 -17.98 2.75
N GLY A 93 12.38 -18.43 3.14
CA GLY A 93 12.18 -19.32 4.29
C GLY A 93 12.78 -20.73 4.15
N THR A 94 13.29 -21.10 2.96
CA THR A 94 14.00 -22.36 2.74
C THR A 94 15.53 -22.21 2.77
N LEU A 95 16.04 -20.98 2.85
CA LEU A 95 17.47 -20.72 2.91
C LEU A 95 18.02 -21.12 4.29
N GLU A 96 19.17 -21.79 4.29
CA GLU A 96 19.89 -22.14 5.52
C GLU A 96 20.63 -20.93 6.10
N ASP A 97 20.99 -19.98 5.24
CA ASP A 97 21.66 -18.73 5.61
C ASP A 97 20.63 -17.66 6.00
N ILE A 98 20.68 -17.25 7.26
CA ILE A 98 19.75 -16.26 7.84
C ILE A 98 20.03 -14.86 7.28
N ASP A 99 21.29 -14.54 6.99
CA ASP A 99 21.68 -13.22 6.47
C ASP A 99 21.19 -13.10 5.01
N GLU A 100 21.33 -14.17 4.21
CA GLU A 100 20.77 -14.22 2.85
C GLU A 100 19.23 -14.09 2.84
N ALA A 101 18.54 -14.78 3.77
CA ALA A 101 17.09 -14.65 3.90
C ALA A 101 16.67 -13.21 4.26
N ALA A 102 17.39 -12.56 5.17
CA ALA A 102 17.14 -11.17 5.55
C ALA A 102 17.34 -10.20 4.38
N GLU A 103 18.41 -10.37 3.59
CA GLU A 103 18.65 -9.56 2.39
C GLU A 103 17.52 -9.69 1.36
N VAL A 104 16.98 -10.90 1.17
CA VAL A 104 15.80 -11.10 0.30
C VAL A 104 14.61 -10.29 0.82
N HIS A 105 14.29 -10.38 2.12
CA HIS A 105 13.18 -9.64 2.71
C HIS A 105 13.34 -8.12 2.55
N ASP A 106 14.52 -7.57 2.82
CA ASP A 106 14.79 -6.14 2.65
C ASP A 106 14.62 -5.70 1.18
N SER A 107 15.09 -6.52 0.24
CA SER A 107 14.95 -6.24 -1.20
C SER A 107 13.49 -6.23 -1.66
N LEU A 108 12.64 -7.08 -1.09
CA LEU A 108 11.21 -7.15 -1.42
C LEU A 108 10.47 -5.89 -0.97
N GLY A 109 10.78 -5.36 0.22
CA GLY A 109 10.21 -4.10 0.69
C GLY A 109 10.53 -2.93 -0.23
N ALA A 110 11.80 -2.82 -0.64
CA ALA A 110 12.24 -1.79 -1.58
C ALA A 110 11.53 -1.92 -2.95
N ARG A 111 11.34 -3.13 -3.47
CA ARG A 111 10.63 -3.38 -4.73
C ARG A 111 9.16 -3.01 -4.64
N ILE A 112 8.45 -3.40 -3.57
CA ILE A 112 7.05 -3.01 -3.36
C ILE A 112 6.92 -1.49 -3.34
N PHE A 113 7.84 -0.80 -2.64
CA PHE A 113 7.87 0.66 -2.61
C PHE A 113 8.06 1.26 -3.99
N ALA A 114 9.00 0.74 -4.77
CA ALA A 114 9.24 1.19 -6.14
C ALA A 114 8.01 0.99 -7.03
N TRP A 115 7.41 -0.21 -7.02
CA TRP A 115 6.23 -0.51 -7.81
C TRP A 115 5.03 0.34 -7.41
N ALA A 116 4.74 0.49 -6.12
CA ALA A 116 3.63 1.32 -5.63
C ALA A 116 3.86 2.81 -5.93
N THR A 117 5.11 3.26 -5.85
CA THR A 117 5.52 4.60 -6.27
C THR A 117 5.22 4.79 -7.75
N GLU A 118 5.74 3.95 -8.63
CA GLU A 118 5.51 4.06 -10.08
C GLU A 118 4.03 3.95 -10.45
N ALA A 119 3.31 3.02 -9.84
CA ALA A 119 1.89 2.76 -10.10
C ALA A 119 0.98 3.97 -9.87
N ARG A 120 1.34 4.88 -8.94
CA ARG A 120 0.53 6.09 -8.66
C ARG A 120 0.38 6.99 -9.89
N ALA A 121 1.34 6.93 -10.83
CA ALA A 121 1.37 7.74 -12.04
C ALA A 121 0.71 7.04 -13.25
N LEU A 122 0.29 5.79 -13.11
CA LEU A 122 -0.40 5.03 -14.15
C LEU A 122 -1.92 5.23 -14.03
N GLU A 123 -2.64 5.05 -15.12
CA GLU A 123 -4.10 4.94 -15.06
C GLU A 123 -4.51 3.54 -14.55
N PRO A 124 -5.56 3.42 -13.72
CA PRO A 124 -6.50 4.47 -13.32
C PRO A 124 -6.10 5.30 -12.09
N ALA A 125 -4.94 5.02 -11.46
CA ALA A 125 -4.52 5.69 -10.23
C ALA A 125 -4.36 7.20 -10.40
N ALA A 126 -3.70 7.62 -11.49
CA ALA A 126 -3.38 9.01 -11.72
C ALA A 126 -4.63 9.90 -11.74
N SER A 127 -5.63 9.52 -12.54
CA SER A 127 -6.92 10.21 -12.59
C SER A 127 -7.64 10.24 -11.23
N ALA A 128 -7.73 9.09 -10.54
CA ALA A 128 -8.44 8.99 -9.27
C ALA A 128 -7.78 9.82 -8.15
N LEU A 129 -6.46 9.78 -8.05
CA LEU A 129 -5.69 10.55 -7.05
C LEU A 129 -5.80 12.05 -7.29
N ARG A 130 -5.74 12.51 -8.55
CA ARG A 130 -5.92 13.92 -8.91
C ARG A 130 -7.34 14.39 -8.57
N ALA A 131 -8.36 13.64 -8.95
CA ALA A 131 -9.75 13.97 -8.68
C ALA A 131 -10.03 14.08 -7.17
N LEU A 132 -9.52 13.11 -6.39
CA LEU A 132 -9.64 13.15 -4.94
C LEU A 132 -8.91 14.37 -4.34
N ASN A 133 -7.68 14.65 -4.76
CA ASN A 133 -6.91 15.77 -4.22
C ASN A 133 -7.53 17.14 -4.57
N ALA A 134 -8.18 17.26 -5.72
CA ALA A 134 -8.90 18.47 -6.10
C ALA A 134 -10.14 18.71 -5.21
N ALA A 135 -10.82 17.66 -4.79
CA ALA A 135 -11.98 17.75 -3.90
C ALA A 135 -11.55 17.90 -2.42
N HIS A 136 -10.49 17.21 -2.02
CA HIS A 136 -10.00 17.11 -0.65
C HIS A 136 -8.48 16.96 -0.64
N PRO A 137 -7.73 18.05 -0.42
CA PRO A 137 -6.27 17.99 -0.43
C PRO A 137 -5.69 17.05 0.63
N PHE A 138 -4.75 16.20 0.24
CA PHE A 138 -4.14 15.22 1.14
C PHE A 138 -2.65 15.00 0.87
N SER A 139 -1.97 14.35 1.80
CA SER A 139 -0.61 13.84 1.59
C SER A 139 -0.61 12.34 1.32
N LEU A 140 0.16 11.91 0.32
CA LEU A 140 0.28 10.51 -0.08
C LEU A 140 1.58 9.92 0.51
N HIS A 141 1.49 8.75 1.13
CA HIS A 141 2.60 8.15 1.87
C HIS A 141 2.74 6.64 1.63
N LEU A 142 3.98 6.15 1.72
CA LEU A 142 4.31 4.74 1.82
C LEU A 142 5.02 4.43 3.15
N THR A 143 4.60 3.35 3.79
CA THR A 143 5.14 2.88 5.08
C THR A 143 5.43 1.39 5.03
N ALA A 144 6.21 0.90 5.99
CA ALA A 144 6.42 -0.53 6.19
C ALA A 144 6.02 -0.91 7.62
N HIS A 145 5.19 -1.95 7.75
CA HIS A 145 4.73 -2.52 9.02
C HIS A 145 4.05 -1.55 10.01
N GLY A 146 3.39 -0.51 9.50
CA GLY A 146 2.32 0.18 10.23
C GLY A 146 2.67 0.75 11.60
N LYS A 147 3.91 1.21 11.81
CA LYS A 147 4.36 1.73 13.11
C LYS A 147 5.16 3.02 12.96
N GLY A 148 4.87 3.98 13.85
CA GLY A 148 5.57 5.25 13.94
C GLY A 148 4.74 6.45 13.47
N PRO A 149 5.29 7.66 13.61
CA PRO A 149 4.64 8.88 13.17
C PRO A 149 4.63 8.94 11.63
N LEU A 150 3.57 9.51 11.04
CA LEU A 150 3.45 9.63 9.59
C LEU A 150 4.60 10.43 8.96
N GLU A 151 5.21 11.36 9.71
CA GLU A 151 6.31 12.21 9.22
C GLU A 151 7.60 11.45 8.87
N SER A 152 7.81 10.25 9.42
CA SER A 152 8.96 9.41 9.09
C SER A 152 8.74 8.50 7.88
N SER A 153 7.55 8.58 7.27
CA SER A 153 7.19 7.77 6.10
C SER A 153 7.73 8.34 4.79
N LEU A 154 7.77 7.51 3.74
CA LEU A 154 8.10 7.99 2.40
C LEU A 154 6.92 8.79 1.84
N ARG A 155 7.05 10.11 1.82
CA ARG A 155 6.07 10.99 1.18
C ARG A 155 6.20 10.94 -0.34
N LEU A 156 5.09 10.68 -1.02
CA LEU A 156 5.01 10.67 -2.47
C LEU A 156 4.48 12.01 -2.99
N SER A 157 4.99 12.44 -4.15
CA SER A 157 4.32 13.47 -4.92
C SER A 157 3.03 12.90 -5.52
N LEU A 158 1.99 13.73 -5.57
CA LEU A 158 0.81 13.40 -6.37
C LEU A 158 1.16 13.46 -7.87
N PRO A 159 0.47 12.69 -8.72
CA PRO A 159 0.63 12.77 -10.17
C PRO A 159 0.39 14.19 -10.68
N SER A 160 1.32 14.73 -11.47
CA SER A 160 1.12 16.01 -12.17
C SER A 160 0.02 15.88 -13.22
N GLU A 161 -0.62 16.98 -13.60
CA GLU A 161 -1.51 17.04 -14.77
C GLU A 161 -0.82 16.62 -16.06
#